data_AF-A0A496ZTJ2-F1
#
_entry.id   AF-A0A496ZTJ2-F1
#
_cell.length_a   1.000
_cell.length_b   1.000
_cell.length_c   1.000
_cell.angle_alpha   90.00
_cell.angle_beta   90.00
_cell.angle_gamma   90.00
#
_symmetry.space_group_name_H-M   'P 1'
#
loop_
_entity.id
_entity.type
_entity.pdbx_description
1 polymer ?
#
loop_
_entity_poly.entity_id
_entity_poly.type
_entity_poly.pdbx_seq_one_letter_code
_entity_poly.pdbx_strand_id
1 'polypeptide(L)' 'MDTYTREDLMFYITVEAIQEDATRRIGRELTECELHLVRNGLEWGLCFDLCTVINTAIDQAQSICNKKKRIN' A
#
# COMPACT_ATOMS: atom_id res chain seq x y z
N MET A 1 -10.43 5.19 -22.38
CA MET A 1 -10.52 5.34 -20.92
C MET A 1 -10.31 3.96 -20.38
N ASP A 2 -9.12 3.69 -19.84
CA ASP A 2 -8.80 2.35 -19.38
C ASP A 2 -9.56 2.08 -18.08
N THR A 3 -10.44 1.09 -18.13
CA THR A 3 -11.19 0.61 -16.97
C THR A 3 -10.28 -0.36 -16.21
N TYR A 4 -9.71 0.09 -15.09
CA TYR A 4 -8.97 -0.78 -14.16
C TYR A 4 -9.90 -1.91 -13.70
N THR A 5 -9.59 -3.15 -14.04
CA THR A 5 -10.28 -4.32 -13.49
C THR A 5 -9.69 -4.63 -12.11
N ARG A 6 -10.36 -5.49 -11.32
CA ARG A 6 -9.86 -5.95 -10.00
C ARG A 6 -8.48 -6.63 -10.07
N GLU A 7 -8.00 -6.91 -11.28
CA GLU A 7 -6.72 -7.55 -11.57
C GLU A 7 -5.51 -6.58 -11.47
N ASP A 8 -5.75 -5.27 -11.34
CA ASP A 8 -4.71 -4.23 -11.22
C ASP A 8 -4.48 -3.73 -9.77
N LEU A 9 -4.87 -4.53 -8.76
CA LEU A 9 -4.68 -4.19 -7.34
C LEU A 9 -3.20 -4.28 -6.93
N MET A 10 -2.55 -3.13 -6.69
CA MET A 10 -1.16 -3.10 -6.21
C MET A 10 -1.04 -3.37 -4.71
N PHE A 11 -2.02 -2.96 -3.91
CA PHE A 11 -2.05 -3.19 -2.45
C PHE A 11 -3.48 -3.40 -1.94
N TYR A 12 -3.65 -4.40 -1.06
CA TYR A 12 -4.87 -4.66 -0.32
C TYR A 12 -4.52 -5.18 1.08
N ILE A 13 -5.19 -4.66 2.10
CA ILE A 13 -5.02 -5.08 3.50
C ILE A 13 -6.37 -5.58 4.00
N THR A 14 -6.43 -6.82 4.46
CA THR A 14 -7.64 -7.41 5.04
C THR A 14 -7.75 -7.08 6.52
N VAL A 15 -8.98 -7.07 7.04
CA VAL A 15 -9.22 -7.02 8.49
C VAL A 15 -8.61 -8.25 9.18
N GLU A 16 -8.70 -9.42 8.53
CA GLU A 16 -8.12 -10.67 9.04
C GLU A 16 -6.60 -10.55 9.28
N ALA A 17 -5.85 -10.00 8.32
CA ALA A 17 -4.41 -9.80 8.48
C ALA A 17 -4.10 -8.85 9.66
N ILE A 18 -4.90 -7.80 9.82
CA ILE A 18 -4.77 -6.87 10.95
C ILE A 18 -5.08 -7.57 12.29
N GLN A 19 -6.09 -8.44 12.32
CA GLN A 19 -6.47 -9.18 13.52
C GLN A 19 -5.46 -10.27 13.89
N GLU A 20 -4.88 -10.96 12.90
CA GLU A 20 -3.78 -11.89 13.11
C GLU A 20 -2.57 -11.16 13.72
N ASP A 21 -2.22 -10.00 13.18
CA ASP A 21 -1.12 -9.20 13.70
C ASP A 21 -1.40 -8.63 15.10
N ALA A 22 -2.64 -8.24 15.38
CA ALA A 22 -3.05 -7.84 16.71
C ALA A 22 -2.94 -9.01 17.71
N THR A 23 -3.43 -10.19 17.34
CA THR A 23 -3.33 -11.39 18.18
C THR A 23 -1.87 -11.72 18.48
N ARG A 24 -1.00 -11.64 17.48
CA ARG A 24 0.44 -11.87 17.63
C ARG A 24 1.13 -10.83 18.52
N ARG A 25 0.71 -9.56 18.48
CA ARG A 25 1.36 -8.45 19.19
C ARG A 25 0.84 -8.21 20.59
N ILE A 26 -0.47 -8.30 20.79
CA ILE A 26 -1.16 -7.95 22.05
C ILE A 26 -1.97 -9.10 22.64
N GLY A 27 -1.97 -10.29 22.02
CA GLY A 27 -2.59 -11.50 22.56
C GLY A 27 -4.11 -11.57 22.42
N ARG A 28 -4.73 -10.65 21.67
CA ARG A 28 -6.18 -10.67 21.37
C ARG A 28 -6.49 -9.93 20.08
N GLU A 29 -7.69 -10.15 19.57
CA GLU A 29 -8.28 -9.34 18.51
C GLU A 29 -8.57 -7.90 19.00
N LEU A 30 -8.49 -6.97 18.07
CA LEU A 30 -8.92 -5.59 18.20
C LEU A 30 -10.45 -5.53 18.25
N THR A 31 -10.95 -4.67 19.11
CA THR A 31 -12.36 -4.25 19.10
C THR A 31 -12.67 -3.43 17.85
N GLU A 32 -13.95 -3.23 17.54
CA GLU A 32 -14.38 -2.39 16.42
C GLU A 32 -13.82 -0.97 16.49
N CYS A 33 -13.80 -0.37 17.69
CA CYS A 33 -13.22 0.95 17.92
C CYS A 33 -11.72 0.98 17.63
N GLU A 34 -10.98 -0.05 18.07
CA GLU A 34 -9.54 -0.15 17.81
C GLU A 34 -9.25 -0.41 16.33
N LEU A 35 -10.04 -1.25 15.65
CA LEU A 35 -9.96 -1.45 14.21
C LEU A 35 -10.19 -0.15 13.44
N HIS A 36 -11.15 0.67 13.86
CA HIS A 36 -11.40 1.98 13.27
C HIS A 36 -10.19 2.91 13.42
N LEU A 37 -9.55 2.93 14.60
CA LEU A 37 -8.32 3.70 14.81
C LEU A 37 -7.15 3.19 13.96
N VAL A 38 -7.00 1.88 13.81
CA VAL A 38 -5.98 1.28 12.93
C VAL A 38 -6.23 1.66 11.48
N ARG A 39 -7.47 1.59 11.00
CA ARG A 39 -7.83 2.02 9.65
C ARG A 39 -7.45 3.47 9.40
N ASN A 40 -7.79 4.37 10.33
CA ASN A 40 -7.43 5.78 10.21
C ASN A 40 -5.90 5.93 10.17
N GLY A 41 -5.16 5.24 11.04
CA GLY A 41 -3.69 5.26 11.04
C GLY A 41 -3.08 4.78 9.72
N LEU A 42 -3.64 3.71 9.12
CA LEU A 42 -3.22 3.22 7.81
C LEU A 42 -3.51 4.23 6.70
N GLU A 43 -4.69 4.85 6.69
CA GLU A 43 -5.04 5.87 5.69
C GLU A 43 -4.08 7.07 5.74
N TRP A 44 -3.75 7.55 6.94
CA TRP A 44 -2.79 8.64 7.13
C TRP A 44 -1.37 8.24 6.70
N GLY A 45 -0.89 7.07 7.13
CA GLY A 45 0.45 6.59 6.79
C GLY A 45 0.62 6.34 5.29
N LEU A 46 -0.38 5.75 4.64
CA LEU A 46 -0.37 5.55 3.20
C LEU A 46 -0.44 6.88 2.44
N CYS A 47 -1.26 7.84 2.90
CA CYS A 47 -1.33 9.16 2.26
C CYS A 47 0.03 9.88 2.23
N PHE A 48 0.80 9.78 3.32
CA PHE A 48 2.08 10.48 3.43
C PHE A 48 3.24 9.75 2.74
N ASP A 49 3.45 8.48 3.09
CA ASP A 49 4.66 7.76 2.69
C ASP A 49 4.49 7.02 1.36
N LEU A 50 3.30 6.46 1.09
CA LEU A 50 3.09 5.69 -0.14
C LEU A 50 3.20 6.59 -1.37
N CYS A 51 2.72 7.84 -1.30
CA CYS A 51 2.87 8.82 -2.38
C CYS A 51 4.36 9.04 -2.72
N THR A 52 5.20 9.22 -1.70
CA THR A 52 6.63 9.42 -1.88
C THR A 52 7.30 8.19 -2.50
N VAL A 53 6.96 6.99 -2.02
CA VAL A 53 7.47 5.72 -2.55
C VAL A 53 7.05 5.51 -4.00
N ILE A 54 5.77 5.72 -4.33
CA ILE A 54 5.24 5.56 -5.69
C ILE A 54 5.92 6.53 -6.65
N ASN A 55 6.02 7.82 -6.29
CA ASN A 55 6.66 8.82 -7.14
C ASN A 55 8.12 8.47 -7.41
N THR A 56 8.86 8.09 -6.36
CA THR A 56 10.26 7.65 -6.49
C THR A 56 10.38 6.43 -7.40
N ALA A 57 9.49 5.44 -7.25
CA ALA A 57 9.49 4.24 -8.08
C ALA A 57 9.19 4.54 -9.56
N ILE A 58 8.26 5.46 -9.83
CA ILE A 58 7.94 5.93 -11.18
C ILE A 58 9.16 6.62 -11.80
N ASP A 59 9.80 7.55 -11.08
CA ASP A 59 10.97 8.29 -11.57
C ASP A 59 12.12 7.33 -11.92
N GLN A 60 12.36 6.33 -11.06
CA GLN A 60 13.35 5.30 -11.30
C GLN A 60 13.01 4.45 -12.53
N ALA A 61 11.75 4.00 -12.64
CA ALA A 61 11.29 3.20 -13.77
C ALA A 61 11.47 3.96 -15.10
N GLN A 62 11.11 5.25 -15.13
CA GLN A 62 11.31 6.09 -16.31
C GLN A 62 12.80 6.27 -16.64
N SER A 63 13.66 6.53 -15.65
CA SER A 63 15.11 6.68 -15.85
C SER A 63 15.74 5.43 -16.46
N ILE A 64 15.39 4.25 -15.95
CA ILE A 64 15.91 2.96 -16.43
C ILE A 64 15.40 2.66 -17.85
N CYS A 65 14.11 2.82 -18.10
CA CYS A 65 13.50 2.50 -19.39
C CYS A 65 13.88 3.50 -20.50
N ASN A 66 14.03 4.79 -20.20
CA ASN A 66 14.48 5.78 -21.17
C ASN A 66 15.96 5.63 -21.52
N LYS A 67 16.81 5.16 -20.59
CA LYS A 67 18.20 4.77 -20.91
C LYS A 67 18.26 3.62 -21.89
N LYS A 68 17.41 2.59 -21.75
CA LYS A 68 17.31 1.47 -22.71
C LYS A 68 16.92 1.94 -24.12
N LYS A 69 16.10 2.98 -24.24
CA LYS A 69 15.63 3.51 -25.54
C LYS A 69 16.66 4.37 -26.29
N ARG A 70 17.72 4.84 -25.63
CA ARG A 70 18.83 5.62 -26.24
C ARG A 70 20.02 4.76 -26.68
N ILE A 71 20.05 3.49 -26.29
CA ILE A 71 21.16 2.56 -26.57
C ILE A 71 20.77 1.54 -27.67
N ASN A 72 19.51 1.57 -28.13
CA ASN A 72 19.01 0.82 -29.27
C ASN A 72 18.72 1.75 -30.46
#